data_AF-L0W9N6-F1
#
_entry.id   AF-L0W9N6-F1
#
_cell.length_a   1.000
_cell.length_b   1.000
_cell.length_c   1.000
_cell.angle_alpha   90.00
_cell.angle_beta   90.00
_cell.angle_gamma   90.00
#
_symmetry.space_group_name_H-M   'P 1'
#
loop_
_entity.id
_entity.type
_entity.pdbx_description
1 polymer ?
#
loop_
_entity_poly.entity_id
_entity_poly.type
_entity_poly.pdbx_seq_one_letter_code
_entity_poly.pdbx_strand_id
1 'polypeptide(L)'
;MWLAVAATLASGVLFYLGDRQQRWRDHPLPGWSRGLASLLLVVATVLWVRTCGVGVGLFSGFWVFALTVLGLSLTLGHGRDSFRRRGRTV
;
A
#
# COMPACT_ATOMS: atom_id res chain seq x y z
N MET A 1 -17.95 12.92 -1.92
CA MET A 1 -16.69 12.95 -1.15
C MET A 1 -16.48 11.67 -0.34
N TRP A 2 -17.43 11.22 0.48
CA TRP A 2 -17.29 10.00 1.31
C TRP A 2 -16.89 8.74 0.53
N LEU A 3 -17.41 8.54 -0.69
CA LEU A 3 -17.02 7.43 -1.56
C LEU A 3 -15.54 7.48 -1.99
N ALA A 4 -15.01 8.68 -2.26
CA ALA A 4 -13.61 8.85 -2.62
C ALA A 4 -12.71 8.49 -1.43
N VAL A 5 -13.07 8.99 -0.24
CA VAL A 5 -12.38 8.68 1.02
C VAL A 5 -12.40 7.17 1.31
N ALA A 6 -13.58 6.53 1.21
CA ALA A 6 -13.73 5.11 1.44
C ALA A 6 -12.89 4.27 0.44
N ALA A 7 -12.88 4.66 -0.84
CA ALA A 7 -12.06 3.98 -1.86
C ALA A 7 -10.56 4.17 -1.62
N THR A 8 -10.12 5.37 -1.20
CA THR A 8 -8.71 5.64 -0.83
C THR A 8 -8.28 4.80 0.37
N LEU A 9 -9.10 4.73 1.43
CA LEU A 9 -8.83 3.92 2.61
C LEU A 9 -8.82 2.42 2.29
N ALA A 10 -9.82 1.93 1.55
CA ALA A 10 -9.90 0.54 1.15
C ALA A 10 -8.69 0.11 0.31
N SER A 11 -8.26 0.97 -0.64
CA SER A 11 -7.05 0.74 -1.42
C SER A 11 -5.80 0.67 -0.52
N GLY A 12 -5.62 1.64 0.38
CA GLY A 12 -4.49 1.65 1.31
C GLY A 12 -4.45 0.42 2.23
N VAL A 13 -5.61 0.00 2.74
CA VAL A 13 -5.73 -1.22 3.58
C VAL A 13 -5.39 -2.47 2.76
N LEU A 14 -5.91 -2.60 1.54
CA LEU A 14 -5.61 -3.75 0.68
C LEU A 14 -4.14 -3.80 0.28
N PHE A 15 -3.50 -2.66 0.02
CA PHE A 15 -2.07 -2.58 -0.23
C PHE A 15 -1.25 -2.96 0.99
N TYR A 16 -1.62 -2.45 2.17
CA TYR A 16 -0.95 -2.77 3.43
C TYR A 16 -1.05 -4.27 3.76
N LEU A 17 -2.26 -4.83 3.65
CA LEU A 17 -2.49 -6.25 3.89
C LEU A 17 -1.78 -7.12 2.83
N GLY A 18 -1.79 -6.68 1.56
CA GLY A 18 -1.15 -7.38 0.44
C GLY A 18 0.37 -7.38 0.46
N ASP A 19 0.99 -6.80 1.48
CA ASP A 19 2.43 -6.92 1.71
C ASP A 19 2.80 -8.28 2.31
N ARG A 20 3.80 -8.94 1.72
CA ARG A 20 4.27 -10.28 2.13
C ARG A 20 5.00 -10.27 3.48
N GLN A 21 5.32 -9.11 4.02
CA GLN A 21 6.09 -8.93 5.25
C GLN A 21 5.21 -8.88 6.52
N GLN A 22 3.89 -9.02 6.41
CA GLN A 22 3.02 -9.10 7.59
C GLN A 22 3.21 -10.44 8.33
N ARG A 23 4.07 -10.43 9.35
CA ARG A 23 4.38 -11.58 10.23
C ARG A 23 3.17 -12.19 10.95
N TRP A 24 2.03 -11.51 10.99
CA TRP A 24 0.80 -11.99 11.62
C TRP A 24 -0.07 -12.83 10.68
N ARG A 25 0.25 -12.88 9.38
CA ARG A 25 -0.57 -13.57 8.38
C ARG A 25 0.17 -14.81 7.89
N ASP A 26 -0.24 -15.98 8.36
CA ASP A 26 0.36 -17.26 8.00
C ASP A 26 0.21 -17.61 6.51
N HIS A 27 -0.78 -16.99 5.84
CA HIS A 27 -1.00 -17.12 4.41
C HIS A 27 -0.84 -15.78 3.68
N PRO A 28 0.02 -15.72 2.63
CA PRO A 28 0.11 -14.54 1.78
C PRO A 28 -1.23 -14.32 1.08
N LEU A 29 -1.67 -13.06 0.99
CA LEU A 29 -2.88 -12.76 0.22
C LEU A 29 -2.71 -13.19 -1.24
N PRO A 30 -3.82 -13.59 -1.89
CA PRO A 30 -3.81 -13.93 -3.31
C PRO A 30 -3.28 -12.77 -4.14
N GLY A 31 -2.49 -13.06 -5.18
CA GLY A 31 -1.89 -12.01 -6.04
C GLY A 31 -2.91 -11.06 -6.69
N TRP A 32 -4.17 -11.49 -6.86
CA TRP A 32 -5.25 -10.66 -7.37
C TRP A 32 -5.64 -9.51 -6.42
N SER A 33 -5.35 -9.60 -5.12
CA SER A 33 -5.68 -8.54 -4.15
C SER A 33 -4.96 -7.23 -4.46
N ARG A 34 -3.73 -7.31 -4.98
CA ARG A 34 -2.95 -6.15 -5.45
C ARG A 34 -3.57 -5.50 -6.67
N GLY A 35 -4.11 -6.30 -7.58
CA GLY A 35 -4.88 -5.80 -8.73
C GLY A 35 -6.18 -5.11 -8.31
N LEU A 36 -6.85 -5.64 -7.29
CA LEU A 36 -8.04 -4.99 -6.73
C LEU A 36 -7.69 -3.67 -6.03
N ALA A 37 -6.58 -3.64 -5.29
CA ALA A 37 -6.08 -2.44 -4.61
C ALA A 37 -5.71 -1.31 -5.58
N SER A 38 -5.06 -1.65 -6.70
CA SER A 38 -4.71 -0.69 -7.75
C SER A 38 -5.95 -0.16 -8.47
N LEU A 39 -6.92 -1.03 -8.76
CA LEU A 39 -8.20 -0.60 -9.37
C LEU A 39 -8.95 0.37 -8.44
N LEU A 40 -9.02 0.07 -7.14
CA LEU A 40 -9.61 0.97 -6.15
C LEU A 40 -8.86 2.30 -6.05
N LEU A 41 -7.53 2.30 -6.18
CA LEU A 41 -6.73 3.52 -6.19
C LEU A 41 -7.05 4.40 -7.39
N VAL A 42 -7.18 3.80 -8.58
CA VAL A 42 -7.56 4.51 -9.80
C VAL A 42 -8.96 5.11 -9.66
N VAL A 43 -9.92 4.33 -9.18
CA VAL A 43 -11.30 4.81 -8.93
C VAL A 43 -11.30 5.96 -7.92
N ALA A 44 -10.56 5.85 -6.82
CA ALA A 44 -10.44 6.90 -5.82
C ALA A 44 -9.83 8.18 -6.42
N THR A 45 -8.78 8.03 -7.22
CA THR A 45 -8.10 9.14 -7.90
C THR A 45 -9.06 9.87 -8.83
N VAL A 46 -9.79 9.14 -9.68
CA VAL A 46 -10.80 9.72 -10.58
C VAL A 46 -11.90 10.44 -9.80
N LEU A 47 -12.37 9.88 -8.68
CA LEU A 47 -13.36 10.53 -7.83
C LEU A 47 -12.83 11.83 -7.22
N TRP A 48 -11.59 11.85 -6.74
CA TRP A 48 -10.95 13.07 -6.22
C TRP A 48 -10.75 14.13 -7.30
N VAL A 49 -10.36 13.73 -8.51
CA VAL A 49 -10.27 14.64 -9.67
C VAL A 49 -11.63 15.27 -9.94
N ARG A 50 -12.70 14.47 -9.93
CA ARG A 50 -14.06 14.95 -10.21
C ARG A 50 -14.61 15.89 -9.15
N THR A 51 -14.25 15.70 -7.87
CA THR A 51 -14.78 16.52 -6.77
C THR A 51 -13.95 17.75 -6.43
N CYS A 52 -12.62 17.65 -6.52
CA CYS A 52 -11.69 18.66 -6.01
C CYS A 52 -10.67 19.13 -7.05
N GLY A 53 -10.73 18.61 -8.28
CA GLY A 53 -9.84 18.97 -9.37
C GLY A 53 -8.62 18.06 -9.49
N VAL A 54 -7.93 18.21 -10.63
CA VAL A 54 -6.85 17.31 -11.07
C VAL A 54 -5.70 17.24 -10.06
N GLY A 55 -5.31 18.36 -9.47
CA GLY A 55 -4.20 18.43 -8.52
C GLY A 55 -4.43 17.57 -7.27
N VAL A 56 -5.60 17.68 -6.64
CA VAL A 56 -5.95 16.92 -5.43
C VAL A 56 -6.05 15.43 -5.72
N GLY A 57 -6.61 15.06 -6.88
CA GLY A 57 -6.69 13.67 -7.31
C GLY A 57 -5.32 13.04 -7.53
N LEU A 58 -4.46 13.69 -8.31
CA LEU A 58 -3.10 13.21 -8.54
C LEU A 58 -2.29 13.14 -7.25
N PHE A 59 -2.32 14.20 -6.43
CA PHE A 59 -1.64 14.21 -5.14
C PHE A 59 -2.06 13.03 -4.26
N SER A 60 -3.37 12.82 -4.08
CA SER A 60 -3.89 11.75 -3.23
C SER A 60 -3.52 10.36 -3.76
N GLY A 61 -3.62 10.14 -5.08
CA GLY A 61 -3.24 8.89 -5.73
C GLY A 61 -1.75 8.58 -5.60
N PHE A 62 -0.89 9.56 -5.92
CA PHE A 62 0.56 9.43 -5.79
C PHE A 62 1.00 9.25 -4.34
N TRP A 63 0.35 9.91 -3.39
CA TRP A 63 0.69 9.80 -1.97
C TRP A 63 0.44 8.39 -1.43
N VAL A 64 -0.72 7.80 -1.71
CA VAL A 64 -1.05 6.43 -1.28
C VAL A 64 -0.15 5.40 -1.97
N PHE A 65 0.17 5.61 -3.24
CA PHE A 65 1.13 4.77 -3.95
C PHE A 65 2.53 4.85 -3.31
N ALA A 66 3.01 6.06 -3.02
CA ALA A 66 4.31 6.30 -2.40
C ALA A 66 4.40 5.63 -1.02
N LEU A 67 3.38 5.77 -0.16
CA LEU A 67 3.33 5.11 1.15
C LEU A 67 3.42 3.59 1.05
N THR A 68 2.76 3.01 0.05
CA THR A 68 2.81 1.56 -0.19
C THR A 68 4.22 1.09 -0.56
N VAL A 69 4.89 1.80 -1.46
CA VAL A 69 6.26 1.48 -1.89
C VAL A 69 7.29 1.74 -0.78
N LEU A 70 7.12 2.82 -0.02
CA LEU A 70 7.98 3.13 1.12
C LEU A 70 7.84 2.08 2.22
N GLY A 71 6.61 1.67 2.54
CA GLY A 71 6.32 0.62 3.51
C GLY A 71 7.01 -0.70 3.15
N LEU A 72 6.91 -1.11 1.88
CA LEU A 72 7.60 -2.29 1.34
C LEU A 72 9.13 -2.17 1.48
N SER A 73 9.68 -0.98 1.20
CA SER A 73 11.13 -0.75 1.23
C SER A 73 11.68 -0.78 2.66
N LEU A 74 10.94 -0.23 3.61
CA LEU A 74 11.29 -0.23 5.03
C LEU A 74 11.20 -1.63 5.63
N THR A 75 10.18 -2.43 5.29
CA THR A 75 10.06 -3.81 5.78
C THR A 75 11.14 -4.73 5.21
N LEU A 76 11.50 -4.58 3.93
CA LEU A 76 12.63 -5.30 3.32
C LEU A 76 13.99 -4.91 3.91
N GLY A 77 14.20 -3.63 4.22
CA GLY A 77 15.40 -3.16 4.91
C GLY A 77 15.54 -3.74 6.31
N HIS A 78 14.46 -3.71 7.09
CA HIS A 78 14.43 -4.25 8.45
C HIS A 78 14.64 -5.78 8.48
N GLY A 79 14.12 -6.49 7.47
CA GLY A 79 14.37 -7.92 7.27
C GLY A 79 15.86 -8.23 7.11
N ARG A 80 16.57 -7.50 6.23
CA ARG A 80 18.01 -7.70 5.99
C ARG A 80 18.87 -7.46 7.24
N ASP A 81 18.57 -6.42 8.01
CA ASP A 81 19.33 -6.10 9.23
C ASP A 81 19.11 -7.13 10.35
N SER A 82 17.91 -7.70 10.43
CA SER A 82 17.57 -8.75 11.40
C SER A 82 18.35 -10.04 11.14
N PHE A 83 18.53 -10.45 9.87
CA PHE A 83 19.32 -11.63 9.52
C PHE A 83 20.83 -11.42 9.73
N ARG A 84 21.34 -10.21 9.49
CA ARG A 84 22.77 -9.89 9.66
C ARG A 84 23.24 -9.95 11.12
N ARG A 85 22.36 -9.65 12.09
CA ARG A 85 22.68 -9.78 13.53
C ARG A 85 22.72 -11.23 14.02
N ARG A 86 21.97 -12.15 13.39
CA ARG A 86 21.90 -13.56 13.80
C ARG A 86 23.08 -14.41 13.32
N GLY A 87 23.77 -13.98 12.26
CA GLY A 87 24.96 -14.66 11.73
C GLY A 87 26.29 -14.23 12.36
N ARG A 88 26.28 -13.31 13.33
CA ARG A 88 27.50 -12.77 13.96
C ARG A 88 27.79 -13.32 15.37
N THR A 89 26.98 -14.29 15.81
CA THR A 89 27.08 -14.93 17.13
C THR A 89 27.49 -16.40 17.03
N VAL A 90 28.21 -16.79 15.98
CA VAL A 90 28.88 -18.10 15.89
C VAL A 90 30.38 -17.87 15.84
#